data_AF-A0A9Q1B575-F1
#
_entry.id   AF-A0A9Q1B575-F1
#
_cell.length_a   1.000
_cell.length_b   1.000
_cell.length_c   1.000
_cell.angle_alpha   90.00
_cell.angle_beta   90.00
_cell.angle_gamma   90.00
#
_symmetry.space_group_name_H-M   'P 1'
#
loop_
_entity.id
_entity.type
_entity.pdbx_description
1 polymer ?
#
loop_
_entity_poly.entity_id
_entity_poly.type
_entity_poly.pdbx_seq_one_letter_code
_entity_poly.pdbx_strand_id
1 'polypeptide(L)'
;MSQRNCSKDGPTSSTNPEVTHDPCNYSGRQGAREHHVGEQAPPTYLFCGLFGDPHLRTFKDHFQTCKVEGAWPLIDNNYLSVQVTNVPVVPGSSATATNKITIIFKSYQDCTDQKVYQAVTDDLPAAFVDGTTTGGDGDTKSLRIVERVSGKYVEMHARYIGTTVFVRQLGRYLTLAIRMPEELAMVYEESQDLQLCVNGCPSSERIDDSGHLPLPVRGQLLPPGASSQTRSVYTLESATTKCHENMLLKDIYFYSCVFDLLTTGDANFTAAAHSALQDVEALHPRKERWHIFPNRGGVALENKLCLTLGLVGLMLLVFL
;
A
#
# COMPACT_ATOMS: atom_id res chain seq x y z
N MET A 1 -30.40 -33.72 -71.50
CA MET A 1 -30.64 -32.53 -70.65
C MET A 1 -29.94 -32.78 -69.32
N SER A 2 -28.80 -32.11 -69.10
CA SER A 2 -27.88 -32.38 -67.99
C SER A 2 -28.30 -31.60 -66.74
N GLN A 3 -28.57 -32.30 -65.64
CA GLN A 3 -28.88 -31.70 -64.35
C GLN A 3 -27.60 -31.12 -63.72
N ARG A 4 -27.68 -29.87 -63.26
CA ARG A 4 -26.63 -29.17 -62.52
C ARG A 4 -26.66 -29.62 -61.05
N ASN A 5 -25.64 -30.34 -60.60
CA ASN A 5 -25.33 -30.50 -59.18
C ASN A 5 -24.25 -29.47 -58.81
N CYS A 6 -24.63 -28.44 -58.06
CA CYS A 6 -23.66 -27.56 -57.39
C CYS A 6 -23.34 -28.21 -56.04
N SER A 7 -22.05 -28.51 -55.81
CA SER A 7 -21.57 -28.92 -54.49
C SER A 7 -21.65 -27.75 -53.52
N LYS A 8 -22.10 -28.01 -52.29
CA LYS A 8 -22.52 -27.01 -51.30
C LYS A 8 -21.49 -26.82 -50.19
N ASP A 9 -20.20 -26.94 -50.52
CA ASP A 9 -19.10 -26.75 -49.56
C ASP A 9 -18.07 -25.79 -50.16
N GLY A 10 -18.24 -24.50 -49.84
CA GLY A 10 -17.16 -23.53 -49.97
C GLY A 10 -16.18 -23.66 -48.80
N PRO A 11 -14.91 -23.25 -48.95
CA PRO A 11 -13.94 -23.33 -47.86
C PRO A 11 -14.41 -22.43 -46.71
N THR A 12 -14.83 -23.05 -45.61
CA THR A 12 -15.09 -22.34 -44.36
C THR A 12 -13.75 -21.84 -43.83
N SER A 13 -13.49 -20.55 -44.04
CA SER A 13 -12.46 -19.81 -43.31
C SER A 13 -12.76 -19.91 -41.83
N SER A 14 -12.08 -20.81 -41.13
CA SER A 14 -12.02 -20.85 -39.67
C SER A 14 -11.35 -19.57 -39.19
N THR A 15 -12.11 -18.50 -38.98
CA THR A 15 -11.70 -17.37 -38.15
C THR A 15 -11.81 -17.81 -36.68
N ASN A 16 -10.88 -18.64 -36.24
CA ASN A 16 -10.52 -18.64 -34.83
C ASN A 16 -9.51 -17.50 -34.69
N PRO A 17 -9.84 -16.39 -34.00
CA PRO A 17 -8.82 -15.43 -33.64
C PRO A 17 -7.82 -16.18 -32.76
N GLU A 18 -6.64 -16.44 -33.30
CA GLU A 18 -5.50 -16.91 -32.55
C GLU A 18 -5.30 -15.89 -31.42
N VAL A 19 -5.69 -16.27 -30.19
CA VAL A 19 -5.48 -15.43 -29.01
C VAL A 19 -3.97 -15.34 -28.88
N THR A 20 -3.39 -14.25 -29.38
CA THR A 20 -1.96 -13.98 -29.28
C THR A 20 -1.63 -13.93 -27.79
N HIS A 21 -1.05 -15.02 -27.31
CA HIS A 21 -0.60 -15.16 -25.94
C HIS A 21 0.53 -14.16 -25.73
N ASP A 22 0.30 -13.12 -24.94
CA ASP A 22 1.38 -12.25 -24.47
C ASP A 22 1.94 -12.86 -23.18
N PRO A 23 3.05 -13.62 -23.24
CA PRO A 23 3.67 -14.16 -22.05
C PRO A 23 4.12 -13.05 -21.11
N CYS A 24 4.25 -11.80 -21.54
CA CYS A 24 4.72 -10.72 -20.66
C CYS A 24 3.60 -9.90 -20.05
N ASN A 25 2.39 -10.48 -20.03
CA ASN A 25 1.22 -9.94 -19.37
C ASN A 25 0.62 -10.94 -18.37
N TYR A 26 0.76 -10.65 -17.07
CA TYR A 26 0.26 -11.46 -15.97
C TYR A 26 -1.25 -11.73 -16.07
N SER A 27 -2.05 -10.71 -16.38
CA SER A 27 -3.51 -10.87 -16.53
C SER A 27 -3.89 -11.75 -17.71
N GLY A 28 -3.11 -11.68 -18.80
CA GLY A 28 -3.28 -12.55 -19.98
C GLY A 28 -2.98 -14.02 -19.67
N ARG A 29 -1.97 -14.29 -18.81
CA ARG A 29 -1.63 -15.65 -18.37
C ARG A 29 -2.71 -16.28 -17.48
N GLN A 30 -3.32 -15.52 -16.57
CA GLN A 30 -4.41 -16.01 -15.73
C GLN A 30 -5.65 -16.36 -16.57
N GLY A 31 -6.08 -15.47 -17.47
CA GLY A 31 -7.22 -15.72 -18.35
C GLY A 31 -7.05 -16.93 -19.29
N ALA A 32 -5.81 -17.30 -19.64
CA ALA A 32 -5.53 -18.51 -20.43
C ALA A 32 -5.61 -19.80 -19.58
N ARG A 33 -5.25 -19.75 -18.29
CA ARG A 33 -5.41 -20.87 -17.36
C ARG A 33 -6.89 -21.18 -17.09
N GLU A 34 -7.73 -20.16 -17.03
CA GLU A 34 -9.18 -20.26 -16.85
C GLU A 34 -9.89 -21.04 -17.98
N HIS A 35 -9.35 -21.05 -19.20
CA HIS A 35 -9.93 -21.80 -20.33
C HIS A 35 -9.64 -23.31 -20.29
N HIS A 36 -8.69 -23.76 -19.46
CA HIS A 36 -8.26 -25.17 -19.39
C HIS A 36 -8.63 -25.87 -18.08
N VAL A 37 -9.00 -25.14 -17.03
CA VAL A 37 -9.44 -25.68 -15.73
C VAL A 37 -10.57 -24.80 -15.20
N GLY A 38 -11.72 -25.39 -14.91
CA GLY A 38 -12.96 -24.68 -14.58
C GLY A 38 -12.81 -23.62 -13.48
N GLU A 39 -13.55 -22.51 -13.68
CA GLU A 39 -13.83 -21.39 -12.75
C GLU A 39 -12.79 -21.18 -11.63
N GLN A 40 -11.60 -20.70 -11.98
CA GLN A 40 -10.73 -20.05 -11.01
C GLN A 40 -11.14 -18.57 -10.87
N ALA A 41 -11.27 -18.11 -9.63
CA ALA A 41 -11.60 -16.73 -9.31
C ALA A 41 -10.51 -15.78 -9.86
N PRO A 42 -10.87 -14.54 -10.24
CA PRO A 42 -9.90 -13.55 -10.72
C PRO A 42 -8.76 -13.36 -9.71
N PRO A 43 -7.54 -13.04 -10.16
CA PRO A 43 -6.38 -12.94 -9.28
C PRO A 43 -6.61 -11.91 -8.17
N THR A 44 -6.44 -12.34 -6.92
CA THR A 44 -6.47 -11.45 -5.76
C THR A 44 -5.24 -10.56 -5.76
N TYR A 45 -5.43 -9.25 -5.64
CA TYR A 45 -4.35 -8.29 -5.45
C TYR A 45 -4.24 -7.90 -3.97
N LEU A 46 -3.04 -7.51 -3.56
CA LEU A 46 -2.74 -6.92 -2.26
C LEU A 46 -2.20 -5.51 -2.45
N PHE A 47 -2.31 -4.69 -1.40
CA PHE A 47 -1.83 -3.32 -1.37
C PHE A 47 -0.86 -3.11 -0.21
N CYS A 48 0.27 -2.46 -0.46
CA CYS A 48 1.16 -1.95 0.58
C CYS A 48 1.41 -0.46 0.35
N GLY A 49 1.50 0.33 1.42
CA GLY A 49 1.78 1.77 1.35
C GLY A 49 2.68 2.25 2.48
N LEU A 50 3.53 3.23 2.17
CA LEU A 50 4.43 3.90 3.12
C LEU A 50 4.39 5.42 2.88
N PHE A 51 4.08 6.18 3.92
CA PHE A 51 3.97 7.65 3.85
C PHE A 51 4.15 8.27 5.24
N GLY A 52 4.38 9.57 5.33
CA GLY A 52 4.42 10.24 6.64
C GLY A 52 5.59 9.82 7.51
N ASP A 53 5.36 9.74 8.83
CA ASP A 53 6.33 9.28 9.84
C ASP A 53 6.38 7.75 9.97
N PRO A 54 7.15 7.11 9.09
CA PRO A 54 6.59 6.28 8.06
C PRO A 54 5.46 5.39 8.60
N HIS A 55 4.25 5.80 8.29
CA HIS A 55 3.06 5.03 8.42
C HIS A 55 3.03 3.95 7.34
N LEU A 56 3.04 2.70 7.79
CA LEU A 56 3.05 1.52 6.96
C LEU A 56 1.67 0.86 6.96
N ARG A 57 1.09 0.71 5.77
CA ARG A 57 -0.01 -0.24 5.53
C ARG A 57 0.57 -1.47 4.85
N THR A 58 0.52 -2.61 5.53
CA THR A 58 1.00 -3.90 5.02
C THR A 58 0.01 -4.53 4.03
N PHE A 59 0.45 -5.55 3.30
CA PHE A 59 -0.39 -6.39 2.43
C PHE A 59 -1.55 -7.08 3.16
N LYS A 60 -1.43 -7.26 4.48
CA LYS A 60 -2.48 -7.82 5.35
C LYS A 60 -3.45 -6.76 5.88
N ASP A 61 -3.37 -5.53 5.38
CA ASP A 61 -4.13 -4.35 5.84
C ASP A 61 -3.85 -3.95 7.30
N HIS A 62 -2.77 -4.46 7.91
CA HIS A 62 -2.31 -3.94 9.19
C HIS A 62 -1.67 -2.57 8.98
N PHE A 63 -2.09 -1.60 9.80
CA PHE A 63 -1.52 -0.27 9.83
C PHE A 63 -0.58 -0.12 11.02
N GLN A 64 0.60 0.44 10.79
CA GLN A 64 1.64 0.61 11.79
C GLN A 64 2.34 1.96 11.61
N THR A 65 2.81 2.56 12.70
CA THR A 65 3.72 3.72 12.67
C THR A 65 5.08 3.28 13.16
N CYS A 66 6.10 3.52 12.36
CA CYS A 66 7.40 2.89 12.56
C CYS A 66 8.51 3.92 12.61
N LYS A 67 9.49 3.71 13.49
CA LYS A 67 10.73 4.47 13.47
C LYS A 67 11.56 4.09 12.25
N VAL A 68 12.00 2.82 12.16
CA VAL A 68 12.69 2.20 11.01
C VAL A 68 13.72 3.14 10.35
N GLU A 69 14.58 3.72 11.18
CA GLU A 69 15.65 4.62 10.76
C GLU A 69 16.70 3.87 9.92
N GLY A 70 17.22 4.51 8.87
CA GLY A 70 18.18 3.88 7.95
C GLY A 70 17.50 3.08 6.85
N ALA A 71 18.20 2.07 6.31
CA ALA A 71 17.75 1.30 5.16
C ALA A 71 16.93 0.06 5.58
N TRP A 72 15.72 -0.09 5.01
CA TRP A 72 14.80 -1.19 5.34
C TRP A 72 14.15 -1.81 4.10
N PRO A 73 14.01 -3.15 4.05
CA PRO A 73 13.33 -3.86 2.96
C PRO A 73 11.81 -3.85 3.15
N LEU A 74 11.10 -3.17 2.24
CA LEU A 74 9.63 -3.25 2.18
C LEU A 74 9.16 -4.56 1.56
N ILE A 75 9.80 -4.93 0.46
CA ILE A 75 9.56 -6.19 -0.25
C ILE A 75 10.93 -6.76 -0.58
N ASP A 76 11.09 -8.05 -0.35
CA ASP A 76 12.21 -8.82 -0.87
C ASP A 76 11.72 -10.23 -1.17
N ASN A 77 11.23 -10.43 -2.39
CA ASN A 77 10.68 -11.71 -2.85
C ASN A 77 11.32 -12.12 -4.18
N ASN A 78 10.87 -13.21 -4.79
CA ASN A 78 11.49 -13.77 -6.00
C ASN A 78 11.45 -12.84 -7.23
N TYR A 79 10.62 -11.80 -7.21
CA TYR A 79 10.33 -10.97 -8.38
C TYR A 79 10.74 -9.50 -8.20
N LEU A 80 10.69 -9.00 -6.97
CA LEU A 80 10.83 -7.58 -6.67
C LEU A 80 11.58 -7.40 -5.35
N SER A 81 12.53 -6.47 -5.34
CA SER A 81 13.11 -5.94 -4.10
C SER A 81 12.81 -4.44 -4.01
N VAL A 82 12.25 -4.00 -2.90
CA VAL A 82 11.92 -2.60 -2.60
C VAL A 82 12.59 -2.23 -1.30
N GLN A 83 13.52 -1.29 -1.35
CA GLN A 83 14.24 -0.79 -0.19
C GLN A 83 13.97 0.71 -0.03
N VAL A 84 13.70 1.13 1.20
CA VAL A 84 13.56 2.54 1.55
C VAL A 84 14.68 2.95 2.49
N THR A 85 15.02 4.24 2.51
CA THR A 85 15.85 4.83 3.56
C THR A 85 15.04 5.90 4.28
N ASN A 86 14.90 5.77 5.60
CA ASN A 86 14.22 6.74 6.44
C ASN A 86 15.24 7.53 7.27
N VAL A 87 15.01 8.83 7.40
CA VAL A 87 15.85 9.73 8.18
C VAL A 87 15.02 10.47 9.23
N PRO A 88 15.56 10.78 10.42
CA PRO A 88 14.84 11.56 11.42
C PRO A 88 14.41 12.93 10.84
N VAL A 89 13.15 13.29 11.02
CA VAL A 89 12.60 14.58 10.54
C VAL A 89 13.16 15.73 11.38
N VAL A 90 13.27 15.51 12.70
CA VAL A 90 13.87 16.43 13.67
C VAL A 90 14.93 15.66 14.46
N PRO A 91 16.14 16.20 14.67
CA PRO A 91 17.17 15.55 15.46
C PRO A 91 16.67 15.15 16.86
N GLY A 92 16.85 13.88 17.23
CA GLY A 92 16.42 13.34 18.53
C GLY A 92 14.95 12.97 18.64
N SER A 93 14.14 13.16 17.58
CA SER A 93 12.78 12.65 17.50
C SER A 93 12.76 11.17 17.08
N SER A 94 11.76 10.42 17.53
CA SER A 94 11.43 9.11 16.95
C SER A 94 10.83 9.23 15.55
N ALA A 95 10.41 10.43 15.16
CA ALA A 95 9.79 10.68 13.88
C ALA A 95 10.82 10.64 12.74
N THR A 96 10.64 9.72 11.80
CA THR A 96 11.46 9.59 10.59
C THR A 96 10.64 9.85 9.34
N ALA A 97 11.25 9.94 8.17
CA ALA A 97 10.54 10.00 6.90
C ALA A 97 11.43 9.51 5.77
N THR A 98 10.82 9.01 4.70
CA THR A 98 11.55 8.39 3.59
C THR A 98 12.22 9.44 2.71
N ASN A 99 13.54 9.34 2.52
CA ASN A 99 14.29 10.23 1.63
C ASN A 99 14.94 9.52 0.43
N LYS A 100 14.84 8.19 0.39
CA LYS A 100 15.32 7.36 -0.73
C LYS A 100 14.46 6.13 -0.89
N ILE A 101 14.15 5.81 -2.15
CA ILE A 101 13.45 4.59 -2.56
C ILE A 101 14.28 3.94 -3.66
N THR A 102 14.62 2.66 -3.48
CA THR A 102 15.26 1.83 -4.50
C THR A 102 14.35 0.64 -4.81
N ILE A 103 14.03 0.43 -6.07
CA ILE A 103 13.20 -0.69 -6.54
C ILE A 103 13.99 -1.47 -7.58
N ILE A 104 14.15 -2.76 -7.34
CA ILE A 104 14.82 -3.69 -8.25
C ILE A 104 13.76 -4.63 -8.81
N PHE A 105 13.43 -4.44 -10.08
CA PHE A 105 12.67 -5.40 -10.87
C PHE A 105 13.63 -6.50 -11.29
N LYS A 106 13.52 -7.68 -10.66
CA LYS A 106 14.40 -8.82 -10.96
C LYS A 106 14.15 -9.29 -12.40
N SER A 107 15.20 -9.80 -13.04
CA SER A 107 15.11 -10.31 -14.42
C SER A 107 14.02 -11.36 -14.53
N TYR A 108 13.22 -11.28 -15.59
CA TYR A 108 12.16 -12.23 -15.86
C TYR A 108 12.29 -12.71 -17.30
N GLN A 109 12.52 -14.02 -17.45
CA GLN A 109 12.84 -14.64 -18.72
C GLN A 109 11.85 -14.22 -19.81
N ASP A 110 12.40 -13.83 -20.97
CA ASP A 110 11.70 -13.37 -22.17
C ASP A 110 10.88 -12.08 -22.02
N CYS A 111 10.85 -11.44 -20.84
CA CYS A 111 10.02 -10.26 -20.60
C CYS A 111 10.77 -9.00 -20.23
N THR A 112 11.78 -9.09 -19.35
CA THR A 112 12.61 -7.95 -18.98
C THR A 112 13.93 -8.41 -18.38
N ASP A 113 15.01 -7.73 -18.75
CA ASP A 113 16.22 -7.76 -17.95
C ASP A 113 15.98 -7.10 -16.59
N GLN A 114 16.93 -7.27 -15.67
CA GLN A 114 16.86 -6.58 -14.39
C GLN A 114 16.88 -5.07 -14.59
N LYS A 115 15.93 -4.37 -13.96
CA LYS A 115 15.85 -2.90 -13.97
C LYS A 115 15.88 -2.36 -12.55
N VAL A 116 16.65 -1.30 -12.35
CA VAL A 116 16.77 -0.62 -11.06
C VAL A 116 16.21 0.78 -11.20
N TYR A 117 15.25 1.11 -10.36
CA TYR A 117 14.75 2.46 -10.18
C TYR A 117 15.26 3.00 -8.85
N GLN A 118 15.69 4.26 -8.82
CA GLN A 118 16.07 4.93 -7.59
C GLN A 118 15.53 6.36 -7.62
N ALA A 119 14.88 6.76 -6.54
CA ALA A 119 14.50 8.14 -6.28
C ALA A 119 15.10 8.57 -4.95
N VAL A 120 15.53 9.82 -4.88
CA VAL A 120 15.90 10.48 -3.64
C VAL A 120 15.13 11.79 -3.51
N THR A 121 15.11 12.38 -2.33
CA THR A 121 14.58 13.74 -2.16
C THR A 121 15.22 14.69 -3.17
N ASP A 122 14.36 15.44 -3.86
CA ASP A 122 14.68 16.43 -4.92
C ASP A 122 15.16 15.83 -6.25
N ASP A 123 15.17 14.50 -6.37
CA ASP A 123 15.47 13.78 -7.63
C ASP A 123 14.55 12.55 -7.78
N LEU A 124 13.43 12.76 -8.49
CA LEU A 124 12.42 11.75 -8.79
C LEU A 124 12.39 11.55 -10.32
N PRO A 125 13.27 10.70 -10.87
CA PRO A 125 13.43 10.55 -12.32
C PRO A 125 12.29 9.76 -12.96
N ALA A 126 12.00 10.05 -14.22
CA ALA A 126 11.05 9.28 -15.04
C ALA A 126 11.72 8.11 -15.80
N ALA A 127 12.84 7.60 -15.29
CA ALA A 127 13.68 6.58 -15.92
C ALA A 127 14.33 5.67 -14.88
N PHE A 128 14.77 4.49 -15.31
CA PHE A 128 15.64 3.60 -14.57
C PHE A 128 17.06 4.18 -14.50
N VAL A 129 17.90 3.64 -13.61
CA VAL A 129 19.28 4.12 -13.40
C VAL A 129 20.17 4.05 -14.65
N ASP A 130 19.83 3.16 -15.59
CA ASP A 130 20.50 3.01 -16.88
C ASP A 130 19.99 4.00 -17.95
N GLY A 131 19.08 4.90 -17.58
CA GLY A 131 18.45 5.90 -18.46
C GLY A 131 17.28 5.37 -19.29
N THR A 132 16.97 4.07 -19.21
CA THR A 132 15.83 3.50 -19.94
C THR A 132 14.50 3.81 -19.24
N THR A 133 13.40 3.86 -20.00
CA THR A 133 12.04 4.07 -19.44
C THR A 133 11.18 2.81 -19.53
N THR A 134 11.71 1.74 -20.14
CA THR A 134 11.03 0.47 -20.36
C THR A 134 11.98 -0.70 -20.12
N GLY A 135 11.41 -1.84 -19.74
CA GLY A 135 12.08 -3.15 -19.73
C GLY A 135 11.36 -4.13 -20.66
N GLY A 136 12.14 -4.94 -21.36
CA GLY A 136 11.67 -5.84 -22.43
C GLY A 136 11.96 -5.30 -23.84
N ASP A 137 12.10 -6.21 -24.80
CA ASP A 137 12.35 -5.90 -26.22
C ASP A 137 11.04 -5.76 -27.03
N GLY A 138 11.07 -4.92 -28.06
CA GLY A 138 10.01 -4.83 -29.08
C GLY A 138 8.69 -4.16 -28.62
N ASP A 139 7.56 -4.68 -29.11
CA ASP A 139 6.21 -4.15 -28.86
C ASP A 139 5.64 -4.51 -27.48
N THR A 140 6.20 -5.54 -26.82
CA THR A 140 5.80 -6.03 -25.50
C THR A 140 6.52 -5.25 -24.40
N LYS A 141 6.18 -3.96 -24.23
CA LYS A 141 6.66 -3.11 -23.12
C LYS A 141 6.12 -3.62 -21.77
N SER A 142 6.72 -4.70 -21.28
CA SER A 142 6.27 -5.47 -20.11
C SER A 142 6.51 -4.72 -18.80
N LEU A 143 7.54 -3.88 -18.76
CA LEU A 143 7.87 -2.96 -17.69
C LEU A 143 7.99 -1.54 -18.25
N ARG A 144 7.38 -0.55 -17.60
CA ARG A 144 7.50 0.86 -18.00
C ARG A 144 7.39 1.82 -16.82
N ILE A 145 8.07 2.95 -16.92
CA ILE A 145 7.91 4.12 -16.05
C ILE A 145 7.07 5.16 -16.79
N VAL A 146 6.13 5.79 -16.08
CA VAL A 146 5.34 6.90 -16.61
C VAL A 146 5.34 8.04 -15.61
N GLU A 147 5.80 9.21 -16.05
CA GLU A 147 5.69 10.44 -15.27
C GLU A 147 4.26 10.98 -15.34
N ARG A 148 3.66 11.24 -14.18
CA ARG A 148 2.32 11.83 -14.05
C ARG A 148 2.38 13.31 -13.70
N VAL A 149 3.31 13.66 -12.82
CA VAL A 149 3.59 15.05 -12.44
C VAL A 149 5.10 15.23 -12.47
N SER A 150 5.55 16.22 -13.23
CA SER A 150 6.97 16.41 -13.49
C SER A 150 7.79 16.52 -12.21
N GLY A 151 8.76 15.63 -12.03
CA GLY A 151 9.64 15.56 -10.87
C GLY A 151 8.95 15.33 -9.52
N LYS A 152 7.68 14.91 -9.50
CA LYS A 152 6.89 14.76 -8.27
C LYS A 152 6.09 13.49 -8.17
N TYR A 153 5.71 12.86 -9.28
CA TYR A 153 4.92 11.64 -9.28
C TYR A 153 5.24 10.79 -10.50
N VAL A 154 5.75 9.58 -10.26
CA VAL A 154 5.91 8.54 -11.28
C VAL A 154 5.15 7.27 -10.92
N GLU A 155 4.74 6.56 -11.95
CA GLU A 155 4.16 5.23 -11.87
C GLU A 155 5.05 4.23 -12.60
N MET A 156 5.31 3.09 -11.97
CA MET A 156 5.94 1.94 -12.60
C MET A 156 4.89 0.85 -12.80
N HIS A 157 4.80 0.33 -14.02
CA HIS A 157 3.89 -0.75 -14.37
C HIS A 157 4.67 -1.97 -14.83
N ALA A 158 4.76 -2.99 -13.99
CA ALA A 158 5.37 -4.28 -14.28
C ALA A 158 4.27 -5.29 -14.65
N ARG A 159 3.81 -5.22 -15.90
CA ARG A 159 2.69 -6.04 -16.41
C ARG A 159 2.98 -7.54 -16.33
N TYR A 160 4.23 -7.94 -16.53
CA TYR A 160 4.65 -9.35 -16.50
C TYR A 160 4.46 -10.03 -15.13
N ILE A 161 4.43 -9.26 -14.04
CA ILE A 161 4.15 -9.71 -12.66
C ILE A 161 2.92 -9.02 -12.06
N GLY A 162 2.06 -8.41 -12.87
CA GLY A 162 0.83 -7.77 -12.42
C GLY A 162 1.02 -6.64 -11.40
N THR A 163 2.22 -6.08 -11.29
CA THR A 163 2.60 -5.17 -10.19
C THR A 163 2.57 -3.71 -10.65
N THR A 164 2.08 -2.82 -9.80
CA THR A 164 2.11 -1.37 -10.03
C THR A 164 2.67 -0.68 -8.81
N VAL A 165 3.58 0.27 -9.02
CA VAL A 165 4.25 1.03 -7.96
C VAL A 165 4.12 2.51 -8.23
N PHE A 166 3.64 3.27 -7.24
CA PHE A 166 3.57 4.73 -7.27
C PHE A 166 4.63 5.30 -6.34
N VAL A 167 5.40 6.26 -6.83
CA VAL A 167 6.37 7.02 -6.04
C VAL A 167 6.07 8.49 -6.20
N ARG A 168 5.93 9.19 -5.08
CA ARG A 168 5.71 10.65 -5.07
C ARG A 168 6.69 11.35 -4.15
N GLN A 169 7.00 12.60 -4.46
CA GLN A 169 7.67 13.51 -3.54
C GLN A 169 6.68 14.56 -3.03
N LEU A 170 6.49 14.60 -1.72
CA LEU A 170 5.62 15.54 -1.02
C LEU A 170 6.48 16.33 -0.02
N GLY A 171 6.66 17.63 -0.30
CA GLY A 171 7.64 18.43 0.42
C GLY A 171 9.05 17.87 0.21
N ARG A 172 9.67 17.43 1.31
CA ARG A 172 11.05 16.92 1.34
C ARG A 172 11.15 15.38 1.39
N TYR A 173 10.03 14.67 1.38
CA TYR A 173 10.01 13.23 1.62
C TYR A 173 9.25 12.51 0.53
N LEU A 174 9.52 11.21 0.43
CA LEU A 174 8.94 10.33 -0.57
C LEU A 174 7.79 9.52 0.04
N THR A 175 6.77 9.25 -0.76
CA THR A 175 5.73 8.27 -0.45
C THR A 175 5.75 7.15 -1.47
N LEU A 176 5.29 5.98 -1.05
CA LEU A 176 5.29 4.76 -1.86
C LEU A 176 3.96 4.03 -1.71
N ALA A 177 3.41 3.55 -2.83
CA ALA A 177 2.26 2.65 -2.83
C ALA A 177 2.45 1.55 -3.87
N ILE A 178 2.11 0.31 -3.49
CA ILE A 178 2.39 -0.90 -4.28
C ILE A 178 1.12 -1.74 -4.34
N ARG A 179 0.73 -2.14 -5.55
CA ARG A 179 -0.24 -3.20 -5.81
C ARG A 179 0.47 -4.41 -6.40
N MET A 180 0.32 -5.58 -5.81
CA MET A 180 0.95 -6.83 -6.25
C MET A 180 -0.03 -8.01 -6.15
N PRO A 181 -0.02 -8.98 -7.08
CA PRO A 181 -0.83 -10.19 -6.94
C PRO A 181 -0.45 -10.97 -5.67
N GLU A 182 -1.43 -11.49 -4.94
CA GLU A 182 -1.25 -12.22 -3.68
C GLU A 182 -0.28 -13.40 -3.85
N GLU A 183 -0.45 -14.19 -4.92
CA GLU A 183 0.38 -15.35 -5.22
C GLU A 183 1.85 -15.02 -5.53
N LEU A 184 2.18 -13.76 -5.84
CA LEU A 184 3.56 -13.32 -6.06
C LEU A 184 4.11 -12.59 -4.84
N ALA A 185 3.26 -11.82 -4.14
CA ALA A 185 3.63 -11.08 -2.93
C ALA A 185 4.02 -12.02 -1.77
N MET A 186 3.39 -13.20 -1.70
CA MET A 186 3.56 -14.15 -0.60
C MET A 186 4.54 -15.30 -0.91
N VAL A 187 5.29 -15.22 -2.00
CA VAL A 187 6.30 -16.22 -2.41
C VAL A 187 7.71 -15.66 -2.21
N TYR A 188 8.32 -16.03 -1.10
CA TYR A 188 9.67 -15.64 -0.68
C TYR A 188 10.35 -16.78 0.09
N GLU A 189 11.68 -16.77 0.15
CA GLU A 189 12.45 -17.78 0.89
C GLU A 189 12.42 -17.50 2.41
N GLU A 190 12.64 -18.52 3.24
CA GLU A 190 12.70 -18.35 4.71
C GLU A 190 13.79 -17.38 5.17
N SER A 191 14.85 -17.21 4.38
CA SER A 191 15.93 -16.24 4.60
C SER A 191 15.49 -14.78 4.44
N GLN A 192 14.31 -14.54 3.85
CA GLN A 192 13.74 -13.23 3.53
C GLN A 192 12.59 -12.88 4.50
N ASP A 193 12.78 -13.16 5.79
CA ASP A 193 11.77 -12.98 6.84
C ASP A 193 11.47 -11.50 7.14
N LEU A 194 12.48 -10.63 6.97
CA LEU A 194 12.34 -9.19 7.12
C LEU A 194 11.79 -8.54 5.85
N GLN A 195 10.47 -8.39 5.79
CA GLN A 195 9.76 -7.63 4.76
C GLN A 195 8.64 -6.82 5.38
N LEU A 196 8.79 -5.50 5.41
CA LEU A 196 7.83 -4.62 6.10
C LEU A 196 6.42 -4.75 5.50
N CYS A 197 6.28 -4.85 4.18
CA CYS A 197 4.96 -5.02 3.55
C CYS A 197 4.27 -6.34 3.90
N VAL A 198 4.99 -7.39 4.32
CA VAL A 198 4.42 -8.71 4.63
C VAL A 198 4.15 -8.88 6.13
N ASN A 199 5.14 -8.52 6.96
CA ASN A 199 5.14 -8.81 8.40
C ASN A 199 5.02 -7.55 9.27
N GLY A 200 5.12 -6.36 8.66
CA GLY A 200 5.18 -5.10 9.38
C GLY A 200 6.57 -4.84 9.95
N CYS A 201 6.68 -3.77 10.72
CA CYS A 201 7.90 -3.37 11.41
C CYS A 201 8.15 -4.29 12.62
N PRO A 202 9.41 -4.58 12.96
CA PRO A 202 9.77 -5.24 14.21
C PRO A 202 9.18 -4.50 15.41
N SER A 203 8.81 -5.22 16.48
CA SER A 203 8.17 -4.59 17.65
C SER A 203 9.03 -3.49 18.31
N SER A 204 10.36 -3.59 18.24
CA SER A 204 11.29 -2.56 18.72
C SER A 204 11.27 -1.27 17.91
N GLU A 205 10.77 -1.33 16.68
CA GLU A 205 10.69 -0.19 15.75
C GLU A 205 9.28 0.40 15.68
N ARG A 206 8.30 -0.14 16.40
CA ARG A 206 6.92 0.38 16.41
C ARG A 206 6.80 1.54 17.37
N ILE A 207 6.18 2.63 16.91
CA ILE A 207 5.84 3.82 17.70
C ILE A 207 4.40 3.70 18.24
N ASP A 208 3.54 2.94 17.56
CA ASP A 208 2.20 2.63 18.06
C ASP A 208 2.19 1.55 19.16
N ASP A 209 1.18 1.62 20.04
CA ASP A 209 0.86 0.52 20.94
C ASP A 209 -0.22 -0.35 20.29
N SER A 210 0.20 -1.43 19.63
CA SER A 210 -0.70 -2.46 19.12
C SER A 210 -1.72 -1.95 18.09
N GLY A 211 -1.32 -1.03 17.21
CA GLY A 211 -2.21 -0.42 16.20
C GLY A 211 -3.06 0.76 16.70
N HIS A 212 -2.88 1.17 17.96
CA HIS A 212 -3.35 2.47 18.41
C HIS A 212 -2.26 3.51 18.19
N LEU A 213 -2.47 4.42 17.24
CA LEU A 213 -1.72 5.67 17.18
C LEU A 213 -1.89 6.36 18.54
N PRO A 214 -0.82 6.53 19.34
CA PRO A 214 -0.89 7.35 20.54
C PRO A 214 -0.96 8.80 20.05
N LEU A 215 -2.13 9.20 19.55
CA LEU A 215 -2.44 10.60 19.45
C LEU A 215 -2.26 11.14 20.88
N PRO A 216 -1.57 12.26 21.09
CA PRO A 216 -1.45 12.89 22.40
C PRO A 216 -2.81 13.48 22.80
N VAL A 217 -3.81 12.63 22.96
CA VAL A 217 -5.23 12.93 23.19
C VAL A 217 -5.52 13.00 24.68
N ARG A 218 -4.55 12.69 25.56
CA ARG A 218 -4.86 12.64 26.98
C ARG A 218 -3.72 12.91 27.94
N GLY A 219 -3.01 14.03 27.77
CA GLY A 219 -2.16 14.59 28.84
C GLY A 219 -1.16 13.61 29.48
N GLN A 220 -0.83 12.50 28.80
CA GLN A 220 0.15 11.55 29.24
C GLN A 220 1.49 12.08 28.74
N LEU A 221 2.17 12.65 29.73
CA LEU A 221 3.61 12.88 29.84
C LEU A 221 4.38 12.43 28.59
N LEU A 222 4.91 13.45 27.89
CA LEU A 222 6.10 13.34 27.07
C LEU A 222 7.07 12.32 27.71
N PRO A 223 7.71 11.43 26.93
CA PRO A 223 8.71 10.51 27.47
C PRO A 223 9.73 11.31 28.31
N PRO A 224 10.12 10.84 29.51
CA PRO A 224 11.07 11.53 30.37
C PRO A 224 12.41 11.66 29.62
N GLY A 225 12.68 12.84 29.06
CA GLY A 225 13.84 13.07 28.19
C GLY A 225 13.60 14.07 27.06
N ALA A 226 12.35 14.39 26.73
CA ALA A 226 12.05 15.49 25.83
C ALA A 226 12.35 16.84 26.51
N SER A 227 13.57 17.35 26.28
CA SER A 227 13.98 18.70 26.64
C SER A 227 12.91 19.73 26.23
N SER A 228 12.62 20.63 27.18
CA SER A 228 11.64 21.72 27.17
C SER A 228 11.94 22.84 26.12
N GLN A 229 12.29 22.52 24.87
CA GLN A 229 12.76 23.56 23.93
C GLN A 229 12.08 23.67 22.56
N THR A 230 11.04 22.91 22.27
CA THR A 230 10.19 23.22 21.11
C THR A 230 8.73 23.12 21.51
N ARG A 231 8.06 24.27 21.66
CA ARG A 231 6.60 24.31 21.55
C ARG A 231 6.26 23.65 20.21
N SER A 232 5.51 22.55 20.23
CA SER A 232 4.97 21.99 18.99
C SER A 232 4.24 23.12 18.25
N VAL A 233 4.60 23.33 16.98
CA VAL A 233 4.02 24.40 16.13
C VAL A 233 2.50 24.23 16.05
N TYR A 234 2.01 22.99 16.15
CA TYR A 234 0.61 22.65 16.14
C TYR A 234 0.12 22.20 17.52
N THR A 235 -1.03 22.72 17.94
CA THR A 235 -1.89 22.09 18.95
C THR A 235 -2.75 21.01 18.31
N LEU A 236 -3.29 20.08 19.12
CA LEU A 236 -4.22 19.04 18.63
C LEU A 236 -5.39 19.64 17.84
N GLU A 237 -5.95 20.76 18.29
CA GLU A 237 -7.05 21.46 17.62
C GLU A 237 -6.61 22.02 16.25
N SER A 238 -5.47 22.69 16.19
CA SER A 238 -4.95 23.26 14.94
C SER A 238 -4.53 22.17 13.94
N ALA A 239 -3.92 21.07 14.39
CA ALA A 239 -3.57 19.93 13.56
C ALA A 239 -4.82 19.23 13.02
N THR A 240 -5.81 18.99 13.88
CA THR A 240 -7.11 18.43 13.50
C THR A 240 -7.78 19.28 12.43
N THR A 241 -7.84 20.59 12.64
CA THR A 241 -8.42 21.53 11.68
C THR A 241 -7.68 21.48 10.35
N LYS A 242 -6.34 21.50 10.38
CA LYS A 242 -5.52 21.49 9.18
C LYS A 242 -5.69 20.21 8.35
N CYS A 243 -5.69 19.05 9.00
CA CYS A 243 -5.91 17.77 8.31
C CYS A 243 -7.33 17.66 7.73
N HIS A 244 -8.31 18.29 8.37
CA HIS A 244 -9.71 18.27 7.93
C HIS A 244 -9.97 19.09 6.66
N GLU A 245 -9.04 19.95 6.23
CA GLU A 245 -9.14 20.71 4.99
C GLU A 245 -9.16 19.79 3.75
N ASN A 246 -8.39 18.70 3.78
CA ASN A 246 -8.23 17.78 2.64
C ASN A 246 -8.76 16.36 2.91
N MET A 247 -9.03 16.01 4.17
CA MET A 247 -9.52 14.68 4.58
C MET A 247 -10.69 14.83 5.53
N LEU A 248 -11.92 14.66 5.02
CA LEU A 248 -13.15 14.82 5.79
C LEU A 248 -13.45 13.61 6.69
N LEU A 249 -12.98 12.42 6.30
CA LEU A 249 -13.18 11.19 7.06
C LEU A 249 -12.08 11.05 8.10
N LYS A 250 -12.47 10.83 9.36
CA LYS A 250 -11.54 10.60 10.48
C LYS A 250 -11.13 9.14 10.55
N ASP A 251 -10.49 8.66 9.48
CA ASP A 251 -9.88 7.35 9.39
C ASP A 251 -8.39 7.40 9.78
N ILE A 252 -7.67 6.31 9.56
CA ILE A 252 -6.25 6.21 9.90
C ILE A 252 -5.38 7.22 9.14
N TYR A 253 -5.71 7.58 7.89
CA TYR A 253 -4.95 8.58 7.12
C TYR A 253 -5.10 9.97 7.74
N PHE A 254 -6.31 10.31 8.18
CA PHE A 254 -6.55 11.53 8.93
C PHE A 254 -5.77 11.56 10.25
N TYR A 255 -5.79 10.48 11.03
CA TYR A 255 -5.08 10.44 12.31
C TYR A 255 -3.57 10.42 12.16
N SER A 256 -3.05 9.79 11.11
CA SER A 256 -1.66 9.88 10.69
C SER A 256 -1.24 11.31 10.37
N CYS A 257 -2.05 12.04 9.59
CA CYS A 257 -1.80 13.47 9.36
C CYS A 257 -1.73 14.27 10.67
N VAL A 258 -2.67 14.04 11.59
CA VAL A 258 -2.69 14.75 12.88
C VAL A 258 -1.46 14.40 13.70
N PHE A 259 -1.07 13.12 13.73
CA PHE A 259 0.14 12.65 14.41
C PHE A 259 1.39 13.33 13.85
N ASP A 260 1.60 13.27 12.53
CA ASP A 260 2.75 13.88 11.84
C ASP A 260 2.86 15.39 12.13
N LEU A 261 1.75 16.14 12.08
CA LEU A 261 1.77 17.58 12.37
C LEU A 261 2.19 17.87 13.82
N LEU A 262 1.77 17.03 14.76
CA LEU A 262 2.08 17.21 16.19
C LEU A 262 3.52 16.85 16.51
N THR A 263 4.07 15.81 15.87
CA THR A 263 5.43 15.30 16.11
C THR A 263 6.49 16.09 15.34
N THR A 264 6.19 16.52 14.12
CA THR A 264 7.18 17.15 13.22
C THR A 264 7.00 18.65 13.06
N GLY A 265 5.77 19.15 13.15
CA GLY A 265 5.43 20.53 12.81
C GLY A 265 5.45 20.86 11.31
N ASP A 266 5.67 19.89 10.41
CA ASP A 266 5.74 20.11 8.96
C ASP A 266 4.39 19.92 8.27
N ALA A 267 3.84 20.99 7.70
CA ALA A 267 2.56 20.99 7.01
C ALA A 267 2.52 20.11 5.73
N ASN A 268 3.68 19.76 5.16
CA ASN A 268 3.73 18.90 3.98
C ASN A 268 3.20 17.48 4.26
N PHE A 269 3.23 17.04 5.52
CA PHE A 269 2.66 15.75 5.91
C PHE A 269 1.14 15.67 5.72
N THR A 270 0.43 16.81 5.69
CA THR A 270 -0.98 16.83 5.29
C THR A 270 -1.15 16.37 3.84
N ALA A 271 -0.27 16.80 2.94
CA ALA A 271 -0.29 16.38 1.55
C ALA A 271 0.14 14.91 1.39
N ALA A 272 1.12 14.46 2.18
CA ALA A 272 1.55 13.05 2.20
C ALA A 272 0.39 12.11 2.57
N ALA A 273 -0.30 12.37 3.68
CA ALA A 273 -1.45 11.57 4.11
C ALA A 273 -2.63 11.60 3.11
N HIS A 274 -2.96 12.78 2.56
CA HIS A 274 -4.00 12.89 1.54
C HIS A 274 -3.64 12.11 0.26
N SER A 275 -2.39 12.20 -0.19
CA SER A 275 -1.90 11.46 -1.36
C SER A 275 -1.91 9.94 -1.14
N ALA A 276 -1.62 9.49 0.08
CA ALA A 276 -1.66 8.08 0.45
C ALA A 276 -3.10 7.53 0.43
N LEU A 277 -4.09 8.33 0.83
CA LEU A 277 -5.51 7.97 0.68
C LEU A 277 -5.87 7.82 -0.81
N GLN A 278 -5.47 8.77 -1.66
CA GLN A 278 -5.68 8.68 -3.11
C GLN A 278 -5.01 7.44 -3.73
N ASP A 279 -3.83 7.05 -3.23
CA ASP A 279 -3.13 5.86 -3.72
C ASP A 279 -3.87 4.57 -3.36
N VAL A 280 -4.47 4.51 -2.18
CA VAL A 280 -5.31 3.38 -1.76
C VAL A 280 -6.55 3.30 -2.63
N GLU A 281 -7.21 4.43 -2.91
CA GLU A 281 -8.36 4.48 -3.81
C GLU A 281 -8.03 4.00 -5.23
N ALA A 282 -6.80 4.27 -5.70
CA ALA A 282 -6.33 3.88 -7.02
C ALA A 282 -5.85 2.41 -7.10
N LEU A 283 -5.23 1.89 -6.04
CA LEU A 283 -4.51 0.62 -6.09
C LEU A 283 -5.13 -0.50 -5.25
N HIS A 284 -5.85 -0.18 -4.18
CA HIS A 284 -6.41 -1.18 -3.29
C HIS A 284 -7.65 -1.85 -3.92
N PRO A 285 -7.68 -3.19 -4.07
CA PRO A 285 -8.72 -3.86 -4.86
C PRO A 285 -10.10 -3.89 -4.22
N ARG A 286 -10.17 -3.73 -2.89
CA ARG A 286 -11.42 -3.77 -2.11
C ARG A 286 -11.76 -2.40 -1.56
N LYS A 287 -12.86 -1.81 -2.03
CA LYS A 287 -13.31 -0.46 -1.62
C LYS A 287 -13.70 -0.39 -0.15
N GLU A 288 -14.30 -1.47 0.35
CA GLU A 288 -14.71 -1.63 1.74
C GLU A 288 -13.54 -1.62 2.73
N ARG A 289 -12.31 -1.78 2.25
CA ARG A 289 -11.08 -1.70 3.06
C ARG A 289 -10.27 -0.42 2.83
N TRP A 290 -10.74 0.53 2.02
CA TRP A 290 -10.00 1.77 1.80
C TRP A 290 -9.77 2.53 3.10
N HIS A 291 -10.80 2.63 3.92
CA HIS A 291 -10.76 3.30 5.21
C HIS A 291 -10.57 2.30 6.36
N ILE A 292 -9.62 2.59 7.24
CA ILE A 292 -9.43 1.87 8.50
C ILE A 292 -9.76 2.84 9.62
N PHE A 293 -10.77 2.50 10.43
CA PHE A 293 -11.15 3.33 11.57
C PHE A 293 -10.48 2.78 12.84
N PRO A 294 -9.95 3.65 13.72
CA PRO A 294 -9.44 3.19 14.99
C PRO A 294 -10.55 2.50 15.77
N ASN A 295 -10.20 1.37 16.39
CA ASN A 295 -11.13 0.63 17.23
C ASN A 295 -11.51 1.57 18.39
N ARG A 296 -12.74 2.08 18.39
CA ARG A 296 -13.28 2.73 19.59
C ARG A 296 -13.26 1.65 20.65
N GLY A 297 -12.38 1.78 21.64
CA GLY A 297 -12.31 0.86 22.77
C GLY A 297 -13.72 0.42 23.13
N GLY A 298 -13.97 -0.88 23.03
CA GLY A 298 -15.32 -1.42 23.01
C GLY A 298 -16.12 -0.91 24.18
N VAL A 299 -17.25 -0.26 23.90
CA VAL A 299 -18.43 -0.55 24.70
C VAL A 299 -19.19 -1.59 23.90
N ALA A 300 -18.64 -2.80 23.86
CA ALA A 300 -19.51 -3.95 24.00
C ALA A 300 -20.15 -3.75 25.37
N LEU A 301 -21.30 -3.07 25.38
CA LEU A 301 -22.29 -3.30 26.41
C LEU A 301 -22.74 -4.74 26.15
N GLU A 302 -21.90 -5.70 26.55
CA GLU A 302 -22.34 -7.07 26.70
C GLU A 302 -23.64 -7.03 27.49
N ASN A 303 -24.62 -7.75 26.97
CA ASN A 303 -25.96 -7.97 27.52
C ASN A 303 -25.93 -8.47 28.99
N LYS A 304 -25.47 -7.65 29.94
CA LYS A 304 -25.62 -7.86 31.38
C LYS A 304 -26.83 -7.13 31.96
N LEU A 305 -27.69 -6.57 31.11
CA LEU A 305 -29.01 -6.07 31.51
C LEU A 305 -30.14 -7.08 31.25
N CYS A 306 -29.93 -8.11 30.41
CA CYS A 306 -31.01 -9.05 30.07
C CYS A 306 -31.09 -10.28 31.01
N LEU A 307 -30.03 -10.59 31.75
CA LEU A 307 -30.02 -11.70 32.74
C LEU A 307 -30.39 -11.28 34.16
N THR A 308 -30.31 -9.99 34.50
CA THR A 308 -30.71 -9.50 35.83
C THR A 308 -32.20 -9.21 35.94
N LEU A 309 -32.87 -8.80 34.85
CA LEU A 309 -34.34 -8.66 34.83
C LEU A 309 -35.09 -10.00 34.81
N GLY A 310 -34.50 -11.06 34.23
CA GLY A 310 -35.09 -12.40 34.22
C GLY A 310 -35.10 -13.10 35.59
N LEU A 311 -34.07 -12.86 36.42
CA LEU A 311 -33.99 -13.46 37.76
C LEU A 311 -34.82 -12.72 38.81
N VAL A 312 -35.06 -11.41 38.66
CA VAL A 312 -35.94 -10.67 39.58
C VAL A 312 -37.42 -10.95 39.28
N GLY A 313 -37.77 -11.20 38.02
CA GLY A 313 -39.14 -11.60 37.63
C GLY A 313 -39.53 -13.01 38.12
N LEU A 314 -38.58 -13.95 38.18
CA LEU A 314 -38.88 -15.32 38.63
C LEU A 314 -39.04 -15.42 40.15
N MET A 315 -38.40 -14.55 40.94
CA MET A 315 -38.53 -14.55 42.40
C MET A 315 -39.82 -13.88 42.90
N LEU A 316 -40.46 -13.04 42.08
CA LEU A 316 -41.76 -12.43 42.40
C LEU A 316 -42.97 -13.32 42.07
N LEU A 317 -42.79 -14.33 41.22
CA LEU A 317 -43.85 -15.31 40.88
C LEU A 317 -43.92 -16.52 41.83
N VAL A 318 -42.95 -16.67 42.75
CA VAL A 318 -42.94 -17.75 43.75
C VAL A 318 -43.56 -17.31 45.09
N PHE A 319 -43.88 -16.02 45.25
CA PHE A 319 -44.45 -15.46 46.49
C PHE A 319 -45.81 -14.76 46.31
N LEU A 320 -46.57 -15.11 45.27
CA LEU A 320 -47.97 -14.71 45.07
C LEU A 320 -48.86 -15.93 44.83
#